data_AF-A0A536T2D4-F1
#
_entry.id   AF-A0A536T2D4-F1
#
_cell.length_a   1.000
_cell.length_b   1.000
_cell.length_c   1.000
_cell.angle_alpha   90.00
_cell.angle_beta   90.00
_cell.angle_gamma   90.00
#
_symmetry.space_group_name_H-M   'P 1'
#
loop_
_entity.id
_entity.type
_entity.pdbx_description
1 polymer ?
#
loop_
_entity_poly.entity_id
_entity_poly.type
_entity_poly.pdbx_seq_one_letter_code
_entity_poly.pdbx_strand_id
1 'polypeptide(L)' 'FRDALAARGIATGMSYEALHLSTLGRKIGAHEGAHSNAERIARETVTLPLHTAMSEADVDHVCTVVAEIIAGGKAQ' A
#
# COMPACT_ATOMS: atom_id res chain seq x y z
N PHE A 1 2.11 1.52 8.46
CA PHE A 1 2.08 2.59 7.43
C PHE A 1 0.65 2.96 7.04
N ARG A 2 -0.13 2.05 6.42
CA ARG A 2 -1.53 2.31 6.05
C ARG A 2 -2.41 2.75 7.22
N ASP A 3 -2.27 2.15 8.39
CA ASP A 3 -3.02 2.55 9.59
C ASP A 3 -2.69 3.98 10.04
N ALA A 4 -1.43 4.40 9.90
CA ALA A 4 -1.01 5.76 10.23
C ALA A 4 -1.58 6.79 9.24
N LEU A 5 -1.70 6.44 7.95
CA LEU A 5 -2.40 7.26 6.96
C LEU A 5 -3.90 7.33 7.26
N ALA A 6 -4.53 6.20 7.60
CA ALA A 6 -5.94 6.14 7.95
C ALA A 6 -6.27 6.99 9.20
N ALA A 7 -5.41 6.96 10.22
CA ALA A 7 -5.54 7.81 11.41
C ALA A 7 -5.45 9.31 11.11
N ARG A 8 -4.86 9.69 9.97
CA ARG A 8 -4.76 11.06 9.46
C ARG A 8 -5.83 11.37 8.40
N GLY A 9 -6.81 10.50 8.21
CA GLY A 9 -7.92 10.71 7.27
C GLY A 9 -7.59 10.39 5.81
N ILE A 10 -6.46 9.74 5.53
CA ILE A 10 -6.04 9.39 4.17
C ILE A 10 -6.41 7.93 3.88
N ALA A 11 -7.38 7.74 2.99
CA ALA A 11 -7.75 6.42 2.49
C ALA A 11 -6.63 5.83 1.61
N THR A 12 -6.41 4.51 1.69
CA THR A 12 -5.41 3.80 0.88
C THR A 12 -5.97 2.54 0.24
N GLY A 13 -5.53 2.26 -0.98
CA GLY A 13 -5.81 1.02 -1.70
C GLY A 13 -4.63 0.04 -1.68
N MET A 14 -4.89 -1.17 -2.18
CA MET A 14 -3.88 -2.21 -2.41
C MET A 14 -4.17 -2.86 -3.78
N SER A 15 -3.18 -2.84 -4.67
CA SER A 15 -3.31 -3.23 -6.08
C SER A 15 -2.08 -4.05 -6.49
N TYR A 16 -2.03 -5.36 -6.24
CA TYR A 16 -3.01 -6.23 -5.60
C TYR A 16 -2.27 -7.25 -4.72
N GLU A 17 -3.02 -8.15 -4.07
CA GLU A 17 -2.43 -9.33 -3.43
C GLU A 17 -1.69 -10.18 -4.47
N ALA A 18 -0.68 -10.91 -4.01
CA ALA A 18 0.00 -11.89 -4.84
C ALA A 18 -0.96 -13.06 -5.13
N LEU A 19 -1.39 -13.21 -6.38
CA LEU A 19 -2.44 -14.16 -6.79
C LEU A 19 -2.20 -15.59 -6.28
N HIS A 20 -0.95 -16.06 -6.32
CA HIS A 20 -0.57 -17.40 -5.89
C HIS A 20 -0.74 -17.64 -4.39
N LEU A 21 -0.81 -16.58 -3.59
CA LEU A 21 -1.06 -16.66 -2.15
C LEU A 21 -2.55 -16.59 -1.79
N SER A 22 -3.41 -16.24 -2.76
CA SER A 22 -4.86 -16.27 -2.57
C SER A 22 -5.38 -17.68 -2.30
N THR A 23 -6.61 -17.78 -1.79
CA THR A 23 -7.28 -19.08 -1.56
C THR A 23 -7.32 -19.94 -2.83
N LEU A 24 -7.51 -19.34 -4.02
CA LEU A 24 -7.50 -20.06 -5.28
C LEU A 24 -6.08 -20.52 -5.66
N GLY A 25 -5.09 -19.64 -5.54
CA GLY A 25 -3.69 -19.94 -5.85
C GLY A 25 -3.16 -21.12 -5.03
N ARG A 26 -3.44 -21.13 -3.72
CA ARG A 26 -3.04 -22.24 -2.85
C ARG A 26 -3.76 -23.56 -3.19
N LYS A 27 -5.04 -23.51 -3.59
CA LYS A 27 -5.81 -24.70 -4.01
C LYS A 27 -5.23 -25.40 -5.24
N ILE A 28 -4.57 -24.66 -6.14
CA ILE A 28 -3.94 -25.21 -7.34
C ILE A 28 -2.45 -25.55 -7.14
N GLY A 29 -1.97 -25.58 -5.89
CA GLY A 29 -0.62 -26.01 -5.53
C GLY A 29 0.42 -24.89 -5.48
N ALA A 30 0.02 -23.63 -5.61
CA ALA A 30 0.96 -22.52 -5.50
C ALA A 30 1.34 -22.24 -4.04
N HIS A 31 2.55 -21.72 -3.83
CA HIS A 31 3.15 -21.55 -2.52
C HIS A 31 4.00 -20.28 -2.45
N GLU A 32 4.28 -19.84 -1.23
CA GLU A 32 5.19 -18.72 -0.97
C GLU A 32 6.59 -19.00 -1.49
N GLY A 33 7.23 -18.00 -2.08
CA GLY A 33 8.51 -18.10 -2.77
C GLY A 33 8.39 -18.42 -4.26
N ALA A 34 7.23 -18.85 -4.77
CA ALA A 34 7.05 -19.16 -6.19
C ALA A 34 7.27 -17.92 -7.08
N HIS A 35 6.85 -16.75 -6.60
CA HIS A 35 7.00 -15.47 -7.30
C HIS A 35 7.38 -14.34 -6.33
N SER A 36 8.64 -14.34 -5.89
CA SER A 36 9.18 -13.39 -4.89
C SER A 36 8.94 -11.90 -5.23
N ASN A 37 9.03 -11.53 -6.52
CA ASN A 37 8.75 -10.16 -6.95
C ASN A 37 7.28 -9.76 -6.74
N ALA A 38 6.34 -10.66 -7.05
CA ALA A 38 4.92 -10.40 -6.86
C ALA A 38 4.58 -10.28 -5.37
N GLU A 39 5.18 -11.12 -4.52
CA GLU A 39 5.03 -11.07 -3.07
C GLU A 39 5.55 -9.76 -2.49
N ARG A 40 6.74 -9.33 -2.94
CA ARG A 40 7.31 -8.05 -2.53
C ARG A 40 6.40 -6.89 -2.91
N ILE A 41 5.93 -6.84 -4.16
CA ILE A 41 5.04 -5.77 -4.63
C ILE A 41 3.75 -5.74 -3.81
N ALA A 42 3.12 -6.89 -3.57
CA ALA A 42 1.89 -7.00 -2.79
C ALA A 42 2.08 -6.52 -1.34
N ARG A 43 3.24 -6.77 -0.74
CA ARG A 43 3.55 -6.40 0.66
C ARG A 43 3.96 -4.94 0.81
N GLU A 44 4.71 -4.39 -0.15
CA GLU A 44 5.44 -3.12 0.02
C GLU A 44 4.83 -1.96 -0.76
N THR A 45 3.81 -2.21 -1.58
CA THR A 45 3.12 -1.16 -2.36
C THR A 45 1.84 -0.72 -1.69
N VAL A 46 1.60 0.60 -1.67
CA VAL A 46 0.32 1.20 -1.30
C VAL A 46 -0.20 2.05 -2.45
N THR A 47 -1.51 2.09 -2.64
CA THR A 47 -2.15 3.04 -3.55
C THR A 47 -2.64 4.25 -2.76
N LEU A 48 -2.10 5.43 -3.09
CA LEU A 48 -2.56 6.71 -2.55
C LEU A 48 -3.81 7.19 -3.31
N PRO A 49 -4.64 8.04 -2.69
CA PRO A 49 -5.81 8.59 -3.37
C PRO A 49 -5.34 9.46 -4.54
N LEU A 50 -5.91 9.20 -5.72
CA LEU A 50 -5.72 10.01 -6.90
C LEU A 50 -7.00 9.95 -7.73
N HIS A 51 -7.79 11.01 -7.67
CA HIS A 51 -9.03 11.14 -8.42
C HIS A 51 -9.30 12.60 -8.79
N THR A 52 -10.16 12.82 -9.78
CA THR A 52 -10.42 14.13 -10.38
C THR A 52 -11.05 15.16 -9.44
N ALA A 53 -11.66 14.71 -8.33
CA ALA A 53 -12.25 15.60 -7.33
C ALA A 53 -11.26 16.13 -6.27
N MET A 54 -9.99 15.73 -6.30
CA MET A 54 -8.99 16.24 -5.35
C MET A 54 -8.61 17.68 -5.70
N SER A 55 -8.58 18.55 -4.69
CA SER A 55 -7.95 19.86 -4.80
C SER A 55 -6.43 19.75 -4.66
N GLU A 56 -5.70 20.80 -5.05
CA GLU A 56 -4.26 20.89 -4.80
C GLU A 56 -3.94 20.76 -3.30
N ALA A 57 -4.77 21.34 -2.44
CA ALA A 57 -4.62 21.23 -0.99
C ALA A 57 -4.79 19.78 -0.48
N ASP A 58 -5.68 18.99 -1.08
CA ASP A 58 -5.81 17.57 -0.75
C ASP A 58 -4.53 16.79 -1.12
N VAL A 59 -3.96 17.10 -2.29
CA VAL A 59 -2.69 16.50 -2.75
C VAL A 59 -1.55 16.87 -1.82
N ASP A 60 -1.41 18.16 -1.48
CA ASP A 60 -0.39 18.65 -0.56
C ASP A 60 -0.50 18.01 0.82
N HIS A 61 -1.73 17.85 1.33
CA HIS A 61 -1.99 17.16 2.59
C HIS A 61 -1.49 15.71 2.54
N VAL A 62 -1.85 14.95 1.49
CA VAL A 62 -1.40 13.57 1.31
C VAL A 62 0.12 13.48 1.24
N CYS A 63 0.77 14.32 0.43
CA CYS A 63 2.22 14.37 0.29
C CYS A 63 2.91 14.68 1.63
N THR A 64 2.41 15.66 2.37
CA THR A 64 2.97 16.06 3.68
C THR A 64 2.90 14.92 4.68
N VAL A 65 1.72 14.30 4.84
CA VAL A 65 1.53 13.20 5.81
C VAL A 65 2.38 11.98 5.43
N VAL A 66 2.48 11.64 4.14
CA VAL A 66 3.34 10.54 3.67
C VAL A 66 4.81 10.83 4.03
N ALA A 67 5.29 12.03 3.78
CA ALA A 67 6.66 12.43 4.10
C ALA A 67 6.93 12.36 5.61
N GLU A 68 6.00 12.86 6.45
CA GLU A 68 6.09 12.79 7.92
C GLU A 68 6.19 11.35 8.42
N ILE A 69 5.31 10.45 7.95
CA ILE A 69 5.30 9.04 8.38
C ILE A 69 6.58 8.32 7.97
N ILE A 70 7.07 8.56 6.75
CA ILE A 70 8.31 7.94 6.25
C ILE A 70 9.52 8.48 7.03
N ALA A 71 9.58 9.79 7.29
CA ALA A 71 10.66 10.41 8.05
C ALA A 71 10.67 9.93 9.51
N GLY A 72 9.50 9.86 10.17
CA GLY A 72 9.37 9.35 11.53
C GLY A 72 9.68 7.84 11.64
N GLY A 73 9.47 7.08 10.56
CA GLY A 73 9.82 5.66 10.50
C GLY A 73 11.33 5.38 10.40
N LYS A 74 12.16 6.36 10.04
CA LYS A 74 13.63 6.21 9.93
C LYS A 74 14.37 6.31 11.27
N ALA A 75 13.66 6.56 12.38
CA ALA A 75 14.25 6.74 13.70
C ALA A 75 14.21 5.49 14.59
N GLN A 76 14.07 4.29 14.02
CA GLN A 76 13.99 3.01 14.74
C GLN A 76 14.96 2.00 14.15
#